data_AF-A0A961QF15-F1
#
_entry.id   AF-A0A961QF15-F1
#
_cell.length_a   1.000
_cell.length_b   1.000
_cell.length_c   1.000
_cell.angle_alpha   90.00
_cell.angle_beta   90.00
_cell.angle_gamma   90.00
#
_symmetry.space_group_name_H-M   'P 1'
#
loop_
_entity.id
_entity.type
_entity.pdbx_description
1 polymer ?
#
loop_
_entity_poly.entity_id
_entity_poly.type
_entity_poly.pdbx_seq_one_letter_code
_entity_poly.pdbx_strand_id
1 'polypeptide(L)'
;MSDIPGTASLYEASTHRGALPSAIAPIWPDAQVMGRALTVQSPPADNLWLHHAIYRAEPGDVLVVQVSNHHEAGYWGEIMAVAAQVRGLAGLVIDGGVRDRDAIAALGFPVFARNLCIRGTAKSPIARGSIGAPVTIGAVTIETGDLIVGDADGVIALRPDEAEATLERARLRDAREQDIMARLRAGETTLA
;
A
#
# COMPACT_ATOMS: atom_id res chain seq x y z
N MET A 1 -1.15 -15.47 2.86
CA MET A 1 -1.13 -14.30 3.75
C MET A 1 -1.67 -14.55 5.15
N SER A 2 -2.21 -15.74 5.48
CA SER A 2 -2.80 -16.06 6.79
C SER A 2 -1.82 -16.13 7.98
N ASP A 3 -0.58 -15.68 7.84
CA ASP A 3 0.48 -15.75 8.87
C ASP A 3 1.30 -14.44 8.98
N ILE A 4 0.74 -13.35 8.45
CA ILE A 4 1.34 -12.02 8.55
C ILE A 4 0.48 -11.21 9.52
N PRO A 5 1.07 -10.69 10.61
CA PRO A 5 0.42 -9.76 11.52
C PRO A 5 -0.20 -8.58 10.77
N GLY A 6 -1.33 -8.08 11.29
CA GLY A 6 -2.01 -6.91 10.73
C GLY A 6 -1.15 -5.65 10.77
N THR A 7 -1.51 -4.65 9.96
CA THR A 7 -0.74 -3.41 9.85
C THR A 7 -0.62 -2.67 11.17
N ALA A 8 -1.65 -2.68 12.02
CA ALA A 8 -1.60 -2.13 13.37
C ALA A 8 -0.56 -2.82 14.26
N SER A 9 -0.51 -4.16 14.27
CA SER A 9 0.48 -4.93 15.01
C SER A 9 1.91 -4.67 14.50
N LEU A 10 2.07 -4.56 13.18
CA LEU A 10 3.34 -4.21 12.55
C LEU A 10 3.79 -2.78 12.92
N TYR A 11 2.86 -1.82 13.02
CA TYR A 11 3.16 -0.44 13.43
C TYR A 11 3.61 -0.34 14.89
N GLU A 12 2.91 -1.03 15.79
CA GLU A 12 3.30 -1.15 17.19
C GLU A 12 4.70 -1.78 17.31
N ALA A 13 4.93 -2.86 16.55
CA ALA A 13 6.22 -3.53 16.51
C ALA A 13 7.31 -2.66 15.88
N SER A 14 7.03 -1.81 14.88
CA SER A 14 8.02 -0.97 14.21
C SER A 14 8.49 0.22 15.06
N THR A 15 8.07 0.30 16.33
CA THR A 15 8.26 1.47 17.21
C THR A 15 7.61 2.73 16.64
N HIS A 16 6.38 2.57 16.14
CA HIS A 16 5.53 3.65 15.65
C HIS A 16 6.04 4.33 14.37
N ARG A 17 6.68 3.56 13.47
CA ARG A 17 7.24 4.05 12.20
C ARG A 17 6.60 3.37 10.99
N GLY A 18 6.71 4.03 9.84
CA GLY A 18 6.36 3.44 8.54
C GLY A 18 4.88 3.48 8.16
N ALA A 19 3.98 3.82 9.08
CA ALA A 19 2.56 3.96 8.74
C ALA A 19 2.33 5.13 7.78
N LEU A 20 1.66 4.85 6.66
CA LEU A 20 1.23 5.88 5.72
C LEU A 20 0.05 6.68 6.30
N PRO A 21 -0.25 7.88 5.75
CA PRO A 21 -1.43 8.64 6.18
C PRO A 21 -2.70 7.80 6.09
N SER A 22 -3.59 7.91 7.08
CA SER A 22 -4.87 7.16 7.13
C SER A 22 -5.80 7.40 5.94
N ALA A 23 -5.55 8.46 5.17
CA ALA A 23 -6.24 8.69 3.91
C ALA A 23 -5.87 7.67 2.82
N ILE A 24 -4.69 7.04 2.91
CA ILE A 24 -4.28 5.94 2.03
C ILE A 24 -4.94 4.66 2.52
N ALA A 25 -6.12 4.39 1.99
CA ALA A 25 -6.99 3.30 2.42
C ALA A 25 -7.27 2.33 1.27
N PRO A 26 -7.61 1.07 1.56
CA PRO A 26 -8.02 0.14 0.52
C PRO A 26 -9.31 0.65 -0.13
N ILE A 27 -9.40 0.55 -1.45
CA ILE A 27 -10.61 1.02 -2.15
C ILE A 27 -11.78 0.03 -2.01
N TRP A 28 -11.55 -1.17 -1.46
CA TRP A 28 -12.58 -2.16 -1.12
C TRP A 28 -12.20 -2.91 0.18
N PRO A 29 -13.17 -3.33 1.01
CA PRO A 29 -12.91 -3.71 2.42
C PRO A 29 -11.89 -4.83 2.65
N ASP A 30 -11.88 -5.83 1.78
CA ASP A 30 -11.07 -7.05 1.99
C ASP A 30 -9.72 -6.99 1.25
N ALA A 31 -9.32 -5.83 0.75
CA ALA A 31 -8.06 -5.69 0.02
C ALA A 31 -6.88 -5.89 0.98
N GLN A 32 -5.96 -6.76 0.58
CA GLN A 32 -4.71 -6.98 1.30
C GLN A 32 -3.55 -6.94 0.31
N VAL A 33 -2.47 -6.28 0.66
CA VAL A 33 -1.28 -6.16 -0.19
C VAL A 33 -0.04 -6.52 0.61
N MET A 34 0.87 -7.28 -0.02
CA MET A 34 2.20 -7.49 0.50
C MET A 34 3.17 -7.64 -0.67
N GLY A 35 4.28 -6.92 -0.63
CA GLY A 35 5.37 -7.10 -1.60
C GLY A 35 6.44 -6.02 -1.46
N ARG A 36 7.44 -6.09 -2.32
CA ARG A 36 8.51 -5.08 -2.36
C ARG A 36 8.04 -3.85 -3.12
N ALA A 37 8.34 -2.67 -2.61
CA ALA A 37 8.02 -1.43 -3.27
C ALA A 37 8.83 -1.30 -4.57
N LEU A 38 8.15 -1.03 -5.68
CA LEU A 38 8.73 -0.32 -6.81
C LEU A 38 8.17 1.10 -6.80
N THR A 39 9.02 2.06 -6.46
CA THR A 39 8.60 3.44 -6.25
C THR A 39 8.47 4.20 -7.57
N VAL A 40 7.45 5.04 -7.67
CA VAL A 40 7.14 5.81 -8.88
C VAL A 40 6.76 7.23 -8.51
N GLN A 41 7.45 8.21 -9.07
CA GLN A 41 7.02 9.60 -9.04
C GLN A 41 6.34 9.94 -10.37
N SER A 42 5.07 10.30 -10.31
CA SER A 42 4.29 10.73 -11.48
C SER A 42 4.02 12.24 -11.45
N PRO A 43 3.98 12.91 -12.61
CA PRO A 43 3.48 14.27 -12.72
C PRO A 43 2.00 14.40 -12.32
N PRO A 44 1.54 15.59 -11.91
CA PRO A 44 0.12 15.90 -11.73
C PRO A 44 -0.72 15.56 -12.96
N ALA A 45 -1.85 14.87 -12.74
CA ALA A 45 -2.82 14.49 -13.75
C ALA A 45 -2.23 13.76 -14.97
N ASP A 46 -1.13 13.03 -14.79
CA ASP A 46 -0.49 12.20 -15.82
C ASP A 46 -0.17 10.80 -15.28
N ASN A 47 -0.49 9.76 -16.05
CA ASN A 47 -0.26 8.37 -15.65
C ASN A 47 0.68 7.58 -16.57
N LEU A 48 1.41 8.24 -17.47
CA LEU A 48 2.35 7.56 -18.37
C LEU A 48 3.45 6.81 -17.59
N TRP A 49 3.94 7.40 -16.49
CA TRP A 49 4.95 6.77 -15.64
C TRP A 49 4.46 5.52 -14.92
N LEU A 50 3.17 5.44 -14.59
CA LEU A 50 2.56 4.25 -14.01
C LEU A 50 2.48 3.13 -15.05
N HIS A 51 2.18 3.46 -16.30
CA HIS A 51 2.26 2.49 -17.41
C HIS A 51 3.69 1.94 -17.57
N HIS A 52 4.70 2.80 -17.57
CA HIS A 52 6.09 2.35 -17.62
C HIS A 52 6.47 1.48 -16.42
N ALA A 53 5.97 1.81 -15.22
CA ALA A 53 6.24 1.05 -14.00
C ALA A 53 5.65 -0.37 -14.05
N ILE A 54 4.42 -0.56 -14.57
CA ILE A 54 3.81 -1.90 -14.75
C ILE A 54 4.73 -2.84 -15.55
N TYR A 55 5.39 -2.32 -16.58
CA TYR A 55 6.25 -3.12 -17.46
C TYR A 55 7.71 -3.20 -16.99
N ARG A 56 8.10 -2.38 -16.01
CA ARG A 56 9.41 -2.45 -15.35
C ARG A 56 9.39 -3.33 -14.09
N ALA A 57 8.25 -3.44 -13.43
CA ALA A 57 8.06 -4.25 -12.24
C ALA A 57 8.32 -5.74 -12.48
N GLU A 58 8.82 -6.38 -11.44
CA GLU A 58 8.97 -7.83 -11.33
C GLU A 58 7.72 -8.44 -10.67
N PRO A 59 7.42 -9.72 -10.90
CA PRO A 59 6.34 -10.41 -10.21
C PRO A 59 6.50 -10.32 -8.68
N GLY A 60 5.42 -9.96 -7.99
CA GLY A 60 5.39 -9.74 -6.54
C GLY A 60 5.69 -8.29 -6.11
N ASP A 61 6.07 -7.39 -7.02
CA ASP A 61 6.25 -5.98 -6.70
C ASP A 61 4.91 -5.29 -6.41
N VAL A 62 4.95 -4.33 -5.49
CA VAL A 62 3.89 -3.36 -5.21
C VAL A 62 4.33 -2.02 -5.78
N LEU A 63 3.53 -1.45 -6.67
CA LEU A 63 3.80 -0.08 -7.13
C LEU A 63 3.46 0.89 -6.00
N VAL A 64 4.41 1.74 -5.64
CA VAL A 64 4.22 2.79 -4.62
C VAL A 64 4.38 4.15 -5.28
N VAL A 65 3.28 4.88 -5.42
CA VAL A 65 3.18 6.01 -6.34
C VAL A 65 2.91 7.32 -5.61
N GLN A 66 3.72 8.33 -5.91
CA GLN A 66 3.52 9.72 -5.50
C GLN A 66 3.18 10.58 -6.72
N VAL A 67 2.11 11.39 -6.64
CA VAL A 67 1.63 12.22 -7.77
C VAL A 67 1.73 13.73 -7.53
N SER A 68 2.83 14.17 -6.89
CA SER A 68 3.12 15.59 -6.64
C SER A 68 1.96 16.37 -5.97
N ASN A 69 1.28 15.73 -5.01
CA ASN A 69 0.14 16.28 -4.26
C ASN A 69 -1.08 16.69 -5.10
N HIS A 70 -1.26 16.12 -6.30
CA HIS A 70 -2.44 16.36 -7.14
C HIS A 70 -3.43 15.20 -7.06
N HIS A 71 -4.44 15.32 -6.19
CA HIS A 71 -5.38 14.23 -5.88
C HIS A 71 -6.68 14.28 -6.70
N GLU A 72 -6.89 15.31 -7.51
CA GLU A 72 -8.09 15.53 -8.33
C GLU A 72 -7.97 14.91 -9.74
N ALA A 73 -7.42 13.70 -9.81
CA ALA A 73 -7.36 12.88 -11.00
C ALA A 73 -7.34 11.38 -10.65
N GLY A 74 -7.96 10.56 -11.49
CA GLY A 74 -7.98 9.10 -11.43
C GLY A 74 -6.84 8.49 -12.24
N TYR A 75 -5.69 8.30 -11.59
CA TYR A 75 -4.44 7.85 -12.24
C TYR A 75 -4.45 6.37 -12.61
N TRP A 76 -5.23 5.58 -11.88
CA TRP A 76 -5.35 4.14 -12.05
C TRP A 76 -6.82 3.74 -12.22
N GLY A 77 -7.07 2.76 -13.07
CA GLY A 77 -8.40 2.19 -13.34
C GLY A 77 -8.29 0.73 -13.76
N GLU A 78 -9.41 0.16 -14.20
CA GLU A 78 -9.57 -1.28 -14.47
C GLU A 78 -8.50 -1.82 -15.44
N ILE A 79 -8.27 -1.14 -16.58
CA ILE A 79 -7.31 -1.57 -17.60
C ILE A 79 -5.90 -1.74 -17.03
N MET A 80 -5.49 -0.83 -16.13
CA MET A 80 -4.17 -0.89 -15.51
C MET A 80 -4.10 -1.98 -14.45
N ALA A 81 -5.18 -2.20 -13.69
CA ALA A 81 -5.28 -3.31 -12.76
C ALA A 81 -5.12 -4.66 -13.48
N VAL A 82 -5.83 -4.87 -14.60
CA VAL A 82 -5.69 -6.08 -15.43
C VAL A 82 -4.25 -6.24 -15.92
N ALA A 83 -3.64 -5.17 -16.46
CA ALA A 83 -2.25 -5.23 -16.95
C ALA A 83 -1.25 -5.59 -15.83
N ALA A 84 -1.41 -5.00 -14.64
CA ALA A 84 -0.58 -5.29 -13.47
C ALA A 84 -0.77 -6.73 -12.97
N GLN A 85 -1.99 -7.23 -12.92
CA GLN A 85 -2.30 -8.60 -12.52
C GLN A 85 -1.70 -9.62 -13.51
N VAL A 86 -1.81 -9.39 -14.82
CA VAL A 86 -1.17 -10.23 -15.85
C VAL A 86 0.35 -10.24 -15.70
N ARG A 87 0.94 -9.13 -15.27
CA ARG A 87 2.37 -9.01 -14.99
C ARG A 87 2.78 -9.62 -13.64
N GLY A 88 1.84 -10.03 -12.82
CA GLY A 88 2.08 -10.66 -11.52
C GLY A 88 2.42 -9.68 -10.40
N LEU A 89 2.07 -8.40 -10.53
CA LEU A 89 2.25 -7.42 -9.45
C LEU A 89 1.35 -7.76 -8.26
N ALA A 90 1.83 -7.51 -7.06
CA ALA A 90 1.12 -7.78 -5.82
C ALA A 90 0.06 -6.71 -5.47
N GLY A 91 0.19 -5.49 -6.01
CA GLY A 91 -0.81 -4.44 -5.80
C GLY A 91 -0.32 -3.03 -6.16
N LEU A 92 -1.15 -2.05 -5.79
CA LEU A 92 -0.86 -0.62 -5.92
C LEU A 92 -1.10 0.09 -4.58
N VAL A 93 -0.16 0.96 -4.21
CA VAL A 93 -0.32 2.00 -3.19
C VAL A 93 -0.06 3.34 -3.86
N ILE A 94 -1.03 4.27 -3.83
CA ILE A 94 -0.91 5.56 -4.51
C ILE A 94 -1.38 6.72 -3.63
N ASP A 95 -0.54 7.73 -3.49
CA ASP A 95 -0.89 9.00 -2.86
C ASP A 95 -1.65 9.91 -3.84
N GLY A 96 -2.78 9.42 -4.35
CA GLY A 96 -3.59 10.07 -5.37
C GLY A 96 -4.92 9.38 -5.60
N GLY A 97 -5.67 9.87 -6.59
CA GLY A 97 -6.98 9.36 -6.93
C GLY A 97 -6.95 8.14 -7.87
N VAL A 98 -7.92 7.24 -7.72
CA VAL A 98 -8.16 6.11 -8.64
C VAL A 98 -9.62 6.04 -9.05
N ARG A 99 -9.95 5.21 -10.05
CA ARG A 99 -11.31 4.99 -10.54
C ARG A 99 -11.60 3.50 -10.74
N ASP A 100 -12.82 3.18 -11.16
CA ASP A 100 -13.27 1.83 -11.49
C ASP A 100 -13.23 0.85 -10.30
N ARG A 101 -13.50 1.37 -9.08
CA ARG A 101 -13.43 0.61 -7.82
C ARG A 101 -14.09 -0.77 -7.90
N ASP A 102 -15.35 -0.81 -8.33
CA ASP A 102 -16.14 -2.04 -8.26
C ASP A 102 -15.60 -3.10 -9.24
N ALA A 103 -15.09 -2.67 -10.40
CA ALA A 103 -14.42 -3.55 -11.36
C ALA A 103 -13.08 -4.05 -10.80
N ILE A 104 -12.27 -3.17 -10.21
CA ILE A 104 -11.00 -3.55 -9.56
C ILE A 104 -11.22 -4.53 -8.41
N ALA A 105 -12.26 -4.31 -7.59
CA ALA A 105 -12.63 -5.21 -6.51
C ALA A 105 -13.03 -6.59 -7.05
N ALA A 106 -13.80 -6.65 -8.15
CA ALA A 106 -14.16 -7.91 -8.80
C ALA A 106 -12.95 -8.67 -9.38
N LEU A 107 -11.89 -7.97 -9.78
CA LEU A 107 -10.61 -8.58 -10.19
C LEU A 107 -9.79 -9.13 -9.02
N GLY A 108 -10.09 -8.67 -7.79
CA GLY A 108 -9.31 -8.99 -6.60
C GLY A 108 -7.92 -8.35 -6.58
N PHE A 109 -7.66 -7.32 -7.40
CA PHE A 109 -6.37 -6.63 -7.43
C PHE A 109 -6.28 -5.60 -6.29
N PRO A 110 -5.31 -5.73 -5.36
CA PRO A 110 -5.22 -4.82 -4.22
C PRO A 110 -4.84 -3.40 -4.64
N VAL A 111 -5.68 -2.43 -4.28
CA VAL A 111 -5.43 -1.00 -4.54
C VAL A 111 -5.71 -0.19 -3.27
N PHE A 112 -4.69 0.54 -2.85
CA PHE A 112 -4.74 1.49 -1.76
C PHE A 112 -4.52 2.88 -2.32
N ALA A 113 -5.47 3.77 -2.09
CA ALA A 113 -5.48 5.10 -2.71
C ALA A 113 -5.92 6.16 -1.70
N ARG A 114 -5.56 7.42 -1.97
CA ARG A 114 -6.03 8.54 -1.15
C ARG A 114 -7.53 8.78 -1.31
N ASN A 115 -8.04 8.64 -2.54
CA ASN A 115 -9.43 8.93 -2.86
C ASN A 115 -9.86 8.23 -4.16
N LEU A 116 -11.17 8.24 -4.40
CA LEU A 116 -11.72 7.96 -5.72
C LEU A 116 -11.83 9.27 -6.51
N CYS A 117 -11.52 9.25 -7.80
CA CYS A 117 -11.68 10.39 -8.70
C CYS A 117 -11.95 9.92 -10.13
N ILE A 118 -13.08 10.33 -10.70
CA ILE A 118 -13.49 9.92 -12.06
C ILE A 118 -12.80 10.73 -13.18
N ARG A 119 -12.11 11.84 -12.83
CA ARG A 119 -11.43 12.69 -13.80
C ARG A 119 -10.24 11.95 -14.40
N GLY A 120 -10.14 11.90 -15.72
CA GLY A 120 -9.02 11.22 -16.38
C GLY A 120 -7.68 11.95 -16.25
N THR A 121 -6.62 11.28 -16.68
CA THR A 121 -5.26 11.82 -16.78
C THR A 121 -4.81 11.95 -18.23
N ALA A 122 -3.78 12.77 -18.46
CA ALA A 122 -3.01 12.80 -19.68
C ALA A 122 -1.93 11.68 -19.71
N LYS A 123 -1.24 11.59 -20.84
CA LYS A 123 -0.07 10.72 -21.08
C LYS A 123 0.99 11.46 -21.88
N SER A 124 1.50 12.53 -21.31
CA SER A 124 2.44 13.44 -21.95
C SER A 124 3.85 12.84 -21.99
N PRO A 125 4.45 12.65 -23.18
CA PRO A 125 5.78 12.05 -23.31
C PRO A 125 6.91 12.96 -22.81
N ILE A 126 6.63 14.24 -22.58
CA ILE A 126 7.60 15.22 -22.08
C ILE A 126 7.50 15.43 -20.56
N ALA A 127 6.49 14.85 -19.91
CA ALA A 127 6.27 15.03 -18.48
C ALA A 127 7.31 14.24 -17.68
N ARG A 128 7.95 14.90 -16.72
CA ARG A 128 9.05 14.34 -15.93
C ARG A 128 8.51 13.56 -14.73
N GLY A 129 8.97 12.33 -14.60
CA GLY A 129 8.72 11.45 -13.47
C GLY A 129 9.92 10.53 -13.28
N SER A 130 9.79 9.56 -12.38
CA SER A 130 10.86 8.60 -12.10
C SER A 130 10.29 7.25 -11.68
N ILE A 131 11.06 6.20 -11.91
CA ILE A 131 10.81 4.86 -11.38
C ILE A 131 12.09 4.42 -10.66
N GLY A 132 11.97 3.91 -9.44
CA GLY A 132 13.09 3.44 -8.63
C GLY A 132 13.69 4.49 -7.70
N ALA A 133 13.34 5.77 -7.85
CA ALA A 133 13.79 6.83 -6.95
C ALA A 133 12.91 6.87 -5.69
N PRO A 134 13.45 7.26 -4.51
CA PRO A 134 12.65 7.37 -3.30
C PRO A 134 11.44 8.30 -3.48
N VAL A 135 10.31 7.93 -2.89
CA VAL A 135 9.09 8.74 -2.84
C VAL A 135 8.74 9.06 -1.39
N THR A 136 8.00 10.14 -1.17
CA THR A 136 7.54 10.53 0.16
C THR A 136 6.02 10.63 0.17
N ILE A 137 5.38 9.85 1.05
CA ILE A 137 3.93 9.85 1.26
C ILE A 137 3.68 10.23 2.72
N GLY A 138 3.10 11.41 2.95
CA GLY A 138 3.02 11.98 4.29
C GLY A 138 4.40 12.23 4.89
N ALA A 139 4.70 11.62 6.04
CA ALA A 139 5.99 11.71 6.72
C ALA A 139 6.92 10.51 6.44
N VAL A 140 6.51 9.57 5.59
CA VAL A 140 7.25 8.34 5.31
C VAL A 140 7.95 8.46 3.97
N THR A 141 9.28 8.35 3.97
CA THR A 141 10.08 8.12 2.77
C THR A 141 10.15 6.63 2.52
N ILE A 142 9.83 6.23 1.29
CA ILE A 142 9.77 4.84 0.84
C ILE A 142 10.79 4.69 -0.27
N GLU A 143 11.66 3.71 -0.14
CA GLU A 143 12.66 3.34 -1.13
C GLU A 143 12.21 2.12 -1.93
N THR A 144 12.70 1.99 -3.16
CA THR A 144 12.47 0.76 -3.92
C THR A 144 13.14 -0.41 -3.20
N GLY A 145 12.38 -1.48 -2.96
CA GLY A 145 12.80 -2.63 -2.17
C GLY A 145 12.18 -2.70 -0.77
N ASP A 146 11.66 -1.58 -0.22
CA ASP A 146 10.95 -1.57 1.06
C ASP A 146 9.78 -2.57 1.05
N LEU A 147 9.56 -3.24 2.18
CA LEU A 147 8.41 -4.12 2.34
C LEU A 147 7.16 -3.29 2.57
N ILE A 148 6.18 -3.45 1.68
CA ILE A 148 4.85 -2.87 1.82
C ILE A 148 3.92 -3.93 2.36
N VAL A 149 3.16 -3.59 3.40
CA VAL A 149 2.05 -4.41 3.91
C VAL A 149 0.84 -3.50 4.05
N GLY A 150 -0.32 -3.95 3.56
CA GLY A 150 -1.58 -3.23 3.72
C GLY A 150 -2.75 -4.18 3.94
N ASP A 151 -3.72 -3.72 4.71
CA ASP A 151 -4.97 -4.41 5.05
C ASP A 151 -6.11 -3.38 5.22
N ALA A 152 -7.23 -3.79 5.81
CA ALA A 152 -8.40 -2.93 6.00
C ALA A 152 -8.10 -1.63 6.77
N ASP A 153 -7.07 -1.60 7.63
CA ASP A 153 -6.77 -0.47 8.50
C ASP A 153 -5.85 0.56 7.84
N GLY A 154 -5.03 0.14 6.86
CA GLY A 154 -4.14 1.05 6.15
C GLY A 154 -2.93 0.36 5.53
N VAL A 155 -1.81 1.09 5.46
CA VAL A 155 -0.56 0.64 4.84
C VAL A 155 0.63 1.01 5.71
N ILE A 156 1.57 0.08 5.86
CA ILE A 156 2.87 0.29 6.46
C ILE A 156 4.00 -0.05 5.47
N ALA A 157 5.03 0.79 5.44
CA ALA A 157 6.28 0.54 4.76
C ALA A 157 7.38 0.23 5.77
N LEU A 158 8.09 -0.88 5.58
CA LEU A 158 9.18 -1.34 6.44
C LEU A 158 10.47 -1.46 5.61
N ARG A 159 11.58 -0.98 6.16
CA ARG A 159 12.87 -1.14 5.51
C ARG A 159 13.27 -2.63 5.47
N PRO A 160 13.97 -3.11 4.43
CA PRO A 160 14.31 -4.52 4.30
C PRO A 160 15.13 -5.08 5.47
N ASP A 161 16.01 -4.26 6.04
CA ASP A 161 16.86 -4.60 7.19
C ASP A 161 16.10 -4.65 8.53
N GLU A 162 14.94 -3.99 8.62
CA GLU A 162 14.09 -3.98 9.81
C GLU A 162 12.88 -4.94 9.72
N ALA A 163 12.55 -5.40 8.50
CA ALA A 163 11.30 -6.11 8.21
C ALA A 163 11.15 -7.42 9.02
N GLU A 164 12.16 -8.29 9.01
CA GLU A 164 12.10 -9.59 9.66
C GLU A 164 12.00 -9.47 11.19
N ALA A 165 12.81 -8.60 11.79
CA ALA A 165 12.76 -8.33 13.23
C ALA A 165 11.44 -7.66 13.66
N THR A 166 10.82 -6.86 12.79
CA THR A 166 9.51 -6.27 13.04
C THR A 166 8.40 -7.31 12.98
N LEU A 167 8.45 -8.20 11.99
CA LEU A 167 7.50 -9.29 11.84
C LEU A 167 7.48 -10.22 13.06
N GLU A 168 8.66 -10.60 13.56
CA GLU A 168 8.77 -11.45 14.74
C GLU A 168 8.22 -10.76 16.00
N ARG A 169 8.54 -9.48 16.21
CA ARG A 169 8.00 -8.70 17.32
C ARG A 169 6.48 -8.55 17.25
N ALA A 170 5.93 -8.40 16.05
CA ALA A 170 4.49 -8.34 15.84
C ALA A 170 3.81 -9.67 16.16
N ARG A 171 4.37 -10.81 15.74
CA ARG A 171 3.84 -12.14 16.10
C ARG A 171 3.82 -12.37 17.62
N LEU A 172 4.92 -12.04 18.30
CA LEU A 172 5.00 -12.14 19.75
C LEU A 172 3.99 -11.23 20.45
N ARG A 173 3.71 -10.06 19.86
CA ARG A 173 2.66 -9.17 20.36
C ARG A 173 1.27 -9.79 20.19
N ASP A 174 0.94 -10.27 19.00
CA ASP A 174 -0.36 -10.88 18.71
C ASP A 174 -0.64 -12.09 19.63
N ALA A 175 0.38 -12.92 19.89
CA ALA A 175 0.26 -14.03 20.83
C ALA A 175 -0.09 -13.56 22.27
N ARG A 176 0.56 -12.49 22.75
CA ARG A 176 0.22 -11.90 24.07
C ARG A 176 -1.17 -11.29 24.08
N GLU A 177 -1.61 -10.69 22.98
CA GLU A 177 -2.96 -10.13 22.86
C GLU A 177 -4.02 -11.23 22.87
N GLN A 178 -3.74 -12.42 22.32
CA GLN A 178 -4.63 -13.58 22.44
C GLN A 178 -4.81 -14.02 23.90
N ASP A 179 -3.74 -14.05 24.69
CA ASP A 179 -3.82 -14.34 26.13
C ASP A 179 -4.64 -13.29 26.89
N ILE A 180 -4.42 -12.01 26.58
CA ILE A 180 -5.21 -10.91 27.15
C ILE A 180 -6.68 -11.07 26.78
N MET A 181 -6.99 -11.33 25.51
CA MET A 181 -8.36 -11.55 25.03
C MET A 181 -9.02 -12.74 25.72
N ALA A 182 -8.29 -13.83 25.97
CA ALA A 182 -8.81 -14.98 26.71
C ALA A 182 -9.17 -14.60 28.15
N ARG A 183 -8.31 -13.85 28.84
CA ARG A 183 -8.56 -13.34 30.20
C ARG A 183 -9.76 -12.39 30.26
N LEU A 184 -9.86 -11.46 29.30
CA LEU A 184 -11.01 -10.55 29.20
C LEU A 184 -12.33 -11.31 28.96
N ARG A 185 -12.31 -12.33 28.07
CA ARG A 185 -13.47 -13.21 27.84
C ARG A 185 -13.83 -14.05 29.07
N ALA A 186 -12.88 -14.31 29.96
CA ALA A 186 -13.09 -14.95 31.25
C ALA A 186 -13.60 -14.00 32.36
N GLY A 187 -13.81 -12.72 32.04
CA GLY A 187 -14.38 -11.73 32.95
C GLY A 187 -13.37 -10.80 33.63
N GLU A 188 -12.08 -10.88 33.27
CA GLU A 188 -11.12 -9.85 33.67
C GLU A 188 -11.38 -8.51 32.95
N THR A 189 -10.81 -7.43 33.46
CA THR A 189 -11.00 -6.07 32.92
C THR A 189 -9.75 -5.59 32.20
N THR A 190 -9.93 -4.70 31.21
CA THR A 190 -8.82 -3.94 30.59
C THR A 190 -8.30 -2.83 31.49
N LEU A 191 -9.03 -2.56 32.58
CA LEU A 191 -8.66 -1.61 33.62
C LEU A 191 -7.84 -2.36 34.67
N ALA A 192 -6.68 -1.81 35.02
CA ALA A 192 -5.96 -2.18 36.24
C ALA A 192 -6.58 -1.45 37.44
#